data_AF-A0A353P8J0-F1
#
_entry.id   AF-A0A353P8J0-F1
#
_cell.length_a   1.000
_cell.length_b   1.000
_cell.length_c   1.000
_cell.angle_alpha   90.00
_cell.angle_beta   90.00
_cell.angle_gamma   90.00
#
_symmetry.space_group_name_H-M   'P 1'
#
loop_
_entity.id
_entity.type
_entity.pdbx_description
1 polymer ?
#
loop_
_entity_poly.entity_id
_entity_poly.type
_entity_poly.pdbx_seq_one_letter_code
_entity_poly.pdbx_strand_id
1 'polypeptide(L)'
;ALPMLPMRYAAGRRCLYRLPDWQVQPQVSLVWSVRSRTRRVLSRVRNDWVLWRGRKRPSVRLDIHPADLEYPAVARWWLRTLERLVHERESLTKAAWVARWS
;
A
#
# COMPACT_ATOMS: atom_id res chain seq x y z
N ALA A 1 -6.94 7.86 -25.10
CA ALA A 1 -6.12 6.73 -25.62
C ALA A 1 -5.64 5.77 -24.51
N LEU A 2 -6.47 5.44 -23.51
CA LEU A 2 -6.24 4.33 -22.57
C LEU A 2 -6.60 2.93 -23.11
N PRO A 3 -7.53 2.76 -24.07
CA PRO A 3 -7.91 1.43 -24.59
C PRO A 3 -6.86 0.70 -25.44
N MET A 4 -5.80 1.38 -25.90
CA MET A 4 -4.85 0.83 -26.89
C MET A 4 -3.59 0.20 -26.28
N LEU A 5 -3.38 0.33 -24.97
CA LEU A 5 -2.29 -0.37 -24.29
C LEU A 5 -2.85 -1.69 -23.75
N PRO A 6 -2.23 -2.86 -24.01
CA PRO A 6 -2.65 -4.13 -23.41
C PRO A 6 -2.32 -4.11 -21.90
N MET A 7 -3.11 -3.34 -21.14
CA MET A 7 -2.96 -3.21 -19.70
C MET A 7 -3.34 -4.53 -19.06
N ARG A 8 -2.41 -5.10 -18.29
CA ARG A 8 -2.63 -6.35 -17.54
C ARG A 8 -3.32 -6.12 -16.20
N TYR A 9 -3.29 -4.89 -15.70
CA TYR A 9 -3.94 -4.52 -14.44
C TYR A 9 -4.27 -3.03 -14.37
N ALA A 10 -5.22 -2.69 -13.50
CA ALA A 10 -5.49 -1.32 -13.08
C ALA A 10 -5.41 -1.18 -11.55
N ALA A 11 -4.85 -0.06 -11.10
CA ALA A 11 -4.58 0.22 -9.70
C ALA A 11 -5.65 1.10 -9.07
N GLY A 12 -6.49 0.53 -8.21
CA GLY A 12 -7.42 1.29 -7.37
C GLY A 12 -6.81 1.73 -6.03
N ARG A 13 -7.54 2.58 -5.30
CA ARG A 13 -7.12 3.04 -3.96
C ARG A 13 -7.03 1.88 -2.96
N ARG A 14 -8.00 0.96 -2.99
CA ARG A 14 -8.15 -0.17 -2.03
C ARG A 14 -8.09 -1.54 -2.68
N CYS A 15 -7.91 -1.61 -3.98
CA CYS A 15 -7.95 -2.85 -4.75
C CYS A 15 -7.05 -2.77 -5.97
N LEU A 16 -6.74 -3.94 -6.51
CA LEU A 16 -6.11 -4.13 -7.80
C LEU A 16 -7.09 -4.86 -8.70
N TYR A 17 -7.20 -4.40 -9.94
CA TYR A 17 -8.00 -5.05 -10.96
C TYR A 17 -7.05 -5.82 -11.88
N ARG A 18 -7.27 -7.12 -12.06
CA ARG A 18 -6.65 -7.86 -13.17
C ARG A 18 -7.46 -7.60 -14.43
N LEU A 19 -6.79 -7.43 -15.55
CA LEU A 19 -7.43 -7.23 -16.84
C LEU A 19 -7.02 -8.36 -17.78
N PRO A 20 -7.90 -8.77 -18.72
CA PRO A 20 -9.22 -8.19 -19.01
C PRO A 20 -10.39 -8.77 -18.19
N ASP A 21 -10.13 -9.73 -17.32
CA ASP A 21 -11.14 -10.48 -16.56
C ASP A 21 -11.76 -9.70 -15.39
N TRP A 22 -11.28 -8.49 -15.13
CA TRP A 22 -11.76 -7.57 -14.08
C TRP A 22 -11.83 -8.18 -12.68
N GLN A 23 -11.04 -9.22 -12.42
CA GLN A 23 -10.93 -9.78 -11.08
C GLN A 23 -10.45 -8.69 -10.13
N VAL A 24 -10.96 -8.72 -8.90
CA VAL A 24 -10.67 -7.69 -7.90
C VAL A 24 -9.93 -8.32 -6.74
N GLN A 25 -8.70 -7.88 -6.50
CA GLN A 25 -7.99 -8.19 -5.27
C GLN A 25 -8.08 -7.01 -4.30
N PRO A 26 -8.71 -7.16 -3.13
CA PRO A 26 -8.60 -6.18 -2.06
C PRO A 26 -7.15 -6.10 -1.56
N GLN A 27 -6.62 -4.88 -1.46
CA GLN A 27 -5.29 -4.61 -0.93
C GLN A 27 -5.36 -3.81 0.36
N VAL A 28 -4.44 -4.09 1.26
CA VAL A 28 -4.14 -3.19 2.37
C VAL A 28 -3.29 -2.05 1.81
N SER A 29 -3.67 -0.81 2.06
CA SER A 29 -2.90 0.38 1.66
C SER A 29 -2.68 1.26 2.88
N LEU A 30 -1.43 1.53 3.17
CA LEU A 30 -0.99 2.44 4.21
C LEU A 30 -0.65 3.77 3.55
N VAL A 31 -1.22 4.85 4.08
CA VAL A 31 -1.03 6.21 3.56
C VAL A 31 -1.02 7.19 4.72
N TRP A 32 -0.23 8.25 4.59
CA TRP A 32 -0.19 9.33 5.57
C TRP A 32 -0.82 10.61 5.03
N SER A 33 -1.41 11.36 5.95
CA SER A 33 -1.73 12.77 5.73
C SER A 33 -0.92 13.59 6.72
N VAL A 34 0.07 14.32 6.20
CA VAL A 34 1.01 15.09 7.03
C VAL A 34 0.63 16.56 7.22
N ARG A 35 -0.48 16.99 6.61
CA ARG A 35 -0.96 18.38 6.56
C ARG A 35 -1.18 19.06 7.92
N SER A 36 -1.34 18.30 9.00
CA SER A 36 -1.40 18.85 10.36
C SER A 36 -0.99 17.81 11.41
N ARG A 37 -0.66 18.27 12.63
CA ARG A 37 -0.32 17.37 13.74
C ARG A 37 -1.43 16.35 14.02
N THR A 38 -2.69 16.80 14.05
CA THR A 38 -3.85 15.92 14.26
C THR A 38 -4.00 14.90 13.13
N ARG A 39 -3.81 15.31 11.87
CA ARG A 39 -3.83 14.39 10.73
C ARG A 39 -2.74 13.32 10.83
N ARG A 40 -1.54 13.68 11.30
CA ARG A 40 -0.45 12.72 11.53
C ARG A 40 -0.80 11.71 12.61
N VAL A 41 -1.32 12.15 13.76
CA VAL A 41 -1.74 11.25 14.84
C VAL A 41 -2.85 10.29 14.38
N LEU A 42 -3.89 10.81 13.73
CA LEU A 42 -4.98 9.99 13.20
C LEU A 42 -4.50 9.02 12.11
N SER A 43 -3.57 9.45 11.25
CA SER A 43 -2.98 8.58 10.22
C SER A 43 -2.24 7.41 10.85
N ARG A 44 -1.47 7.65 11.91
CA ARG A 44 -0.78 6.59 12.66
C ARG A 44 -1.74 5.54 13.18
N VAL A 45 -2.74 5.96 13.97
CA VAL A 45 -3.72 5.06 14.60
C VAL A 45 -4.47 4.25 13.52
N ARG A 46 -4.91 4.93 12.45
CA ARG A 46 -5.57 4.26 11.33
C ARG A 46 -4.65 3.24 10.66
N ASN A 47 -3.40 3.59 10.38
CA ASN A 47 -2.46 2.70 9.71
C ASN A 47 -2.12 1.49 10.58
N ASP A 48 -1.91 1.67 11.89
CA ASP A 48 -1.69 0.57 12.84
C ASP A 48 -2.90 -0.40 12.84
N TRP A 49 -4.13 0.12 12.88
CA TRP A 49 -5.34 -0.70 12.81
C TRP A 49 -5.52 -1.42 11.47
N VAL A 50 -5.30 -0.71 10.36
CA VAL A 50 -5.39 -1.28 9.00
C VAL A 50 -4.37 -2.41 8.82
N LEU A 51 -3.16 -2.24 9.36
CA LEU A 51 -2.10 -3.22 9.28
C LEU A 51 -2.40 -4.45 10.13
N TRP A 52 -2.94 -4.25 11.34
CA TRP A 52 -3.39 -5.34 12.21
C TRP A 52 -4.55 -6.14 11.59
N ARG A 53 -5.60 -5.46 11.13
CA ARG A 53 -6.74 -6.10 10.45
C ARG A 53 -6.32 -6.77 9.13
N GLY A 54 -5.29 -6.21 8.50
CA GLY A 54 -4.73 -6.63 7.22
C GLY A 54 -3.76 -7.80 7.29
N ARG A 55 -3.44 -8.35 8.46
CA ARG A 55 -2.41 -9.41 8.60
C ARG A 55 -2.66 -10.61 7.69
N LYS A 56 -3.91 -11.03 7.49
CA LYS A 56 -4.29 -12.15 6.61
C LYS A 56 -4.48 -11.76 5.14
N ARG A 57 -4.29 -10.48 4.77
CA ARG A 57 -4.43 -10.03 3.39
C ARG A 57 -3.17 -10.41 2.59
N PRO A 58 -3.32 -10.80 1.32
CA PRO A 58 -2.21 -11.31 0.52
C PRO A 58 -1.18 -10.26 0.14
N SER A 59 -1.54 -8.97 0.20
CA SER A 59 -0.61 -7.87 -0.05
C SER A 59 -0.87 -6.68 0.86
N VAL A 60 0.23 -5.99 1.17
CA VAL A 60 0.26 -4.70 1.85
C VAL A 60 1.01 -3.74 0.94
N ARG A 61 0.36 -2.64 0.58
CA ARG A 61 0.92 -1.56 -0.22
C ARG A 61 1.28 -0.39 0.68
N LEU A 62 2.49 0.12 0.52
CA LEU A 62 3.01 1.27 1.25
C LEU A 62 3.02 2.47 0.28
N ASP A 63 2.14 3.43 0.49
CA ASP A 63 2.04 4.64 -0.34
C ASP A 63 2.81 5.78 0.37
N ILE A 64 4.14 5.73 0.29
CA ILE A 64 5.07 6.67 0.92
C ILE A 64 5.24 7.90 0.03
N HIS A 65 5.02 9.09 0.57
CA HIS A 65 5.22 10.36 -0.13
C HIS A 65 6.49 11.05 0.39
N PRO A 66 7.22 11.86 -0.41
CA PRO A 66 8.39 12.60 0.07
C PRO A 66 8.10 13.44 1.32
N ALA A 67 6.95 14.12 1.35
CA ALA A 67 6.49 14.91 2.50
C ALA A 67 6.32 14.09 3.79
N ASP A 68 6.15 12.76 3.70
CA ASP A 68 6.09 11.90 4.89
C ASP A 68 7.44 11.84 5.61
N LEU A 69 8.54 11.90 4.84
CA LEU A 69 9.90 11.76 5.34
C LEU A 69 10.44 13.04 5.97
N GLU A 70 9.83 14.19 5.65
CA GLU A 70 10.13 15.49 6.27
C GLU A 70 9.75 15.53 7.77
N TYR A 71 8.88 14.61 8.23
CA TYR A 71 8.47 14.52 9.63
C TYR A 71 9.15 13.31 10.31
N PRO A 72 10.10 13.52 11.24
CA PRO A 72 10.90 12.43 11.80
C PRO A 72 10.10 11.31 12.47
N ALA A 73 8.96 11.65 13.10
CA ALA A 73 8.10 10.66 13.72
C ALA A 73 7.39 9.74 12.70
N VAL A 74 7.05 10.28 11.53
CA VAL A 74 6.42 9.57 10.42
C VAL A 74 7.46 8.71 9.70
N ALA A 75 8.62 9.28 9.38
CA ALA A 75 9.76 8.56 8.81
C ALA A 75 10.15 7.35 9.67
N ARG A 76 10.31 7.54 10.99
CA ARG A 76 10.60 6.42 11.92
C ARG A 76 9.50 5.36 11.95
N TRP A 77 8.23 5.75 11.78
CA TRP A 77 7.14 4.78 11.72
C TRP A 77 7.20 3.97 10.41
N TRP A 78 7.50 4.62 9.28
CA TRP A 78 7.70 3.94 8.00
C TRP A 78 8.86 2.94 8.06
N LEU A 79 10.02 3.36 8.55
CA LEU A 79 11.20 2.49 8.66
C LEU A 79 10.93 1.24 9.49
N ARG A 80 10.40 1.38 10.72
CA ARG A 80 10.04 0.22 11.56
C ARG A 80 9.01 -0.68 10.91
N THR A 81 8.06 -0.09 10.17
CA THR A 81 7.03 -0.86 9.46
C THR A 81 7.63 -1.63 8.29
N LEU A 82 8.53 -1.01 7.53
CA LEU A 82 9.25 -1.64 6.43
C LEU A 82 10.12 -2.79 6.92
N GLU A 83 10.97 -2.55 7.93
CA GLU A 83 11.82 -3.58 8.54
C GLU A 83 11.00 -4.81 8.94
N ARG A 84 9.90 -4.60 9.68
CA ARG A 84 9.01 -5.70 10.07
C ARG A 84 8.43 -6.42 8.85
N LEU A 85 7.92 -5.68 7.87
CA LEU A 85 7.25 -6.29 6.72
C LEU A 85 8.21 -7.05 5.80
N VAL A 86 9.46 -6.61 5.66
CA VAL A 86 10.47 -7.31 4.85
C VAL A 86 10.87 -8.64 5.50
N HIS A 87 10.83 -8.75 6.84
CA HIS A 87 11.02 -10.03 7.52
C HIS A 87 9.81 -10.97 7.43
N GLU A 88 8.59 -10.42 7.35
CA GLU A 88 7.36 -11.22 7.32
C GLU A 88 6.87 -11.55 5.90
N ARG A 89 7.30 -10.80 4.88
CA ARG A 89 6.72 -10.80 3.54
C ARG A 89 7.75 -10.53 2.46
N GLU A 90 7.48 -11.04 1.26
CA GLU A 90 8.27 -10.73 0.08
C GLU A 90 7.92 -9.34 -0.48
N SER A 91 8.95 -8.59 -0.86
CA SER A 91 8.82 -7.28 -1.50
C SER A 91 8.69 -7.44 -3.01
N LEU A 92 7.59 -6.94 -3.57
CA LEU A 92 7.30 -7.06 -5.01
C LEU A 92 6.86 -5.73 -5.60
N THR A 93 7.18 -5.53 -6.88
CA THR A 93 6.52 -4.50 -7.68
C THR A 93 5.06 -4.88 -7.92
N LYS A 94 4.21 -3.89 -8.21
CA LYS A 94 2.78 -4.12 -8.48
C LYS A 94 2.57 -5.08 -9.66
N ALA A 95 3.37 -4.94 -10.71
CA ALA A 95 3.34 -5.80 -11.88
C ALA A 95 3.78 -7.24 -11.55
N ALA A 96 4.86 -7.42 -10.79
CA ALA A 96 5.32 -8.75 -10.36
C ALA A 96 4.28 -9.44 -9.46
N TRP A 97 3.63 -8.69 -8.58
CA TRP A 97 2.55 -9.21 -7.74
C TRP A 97 1.34 -9.67 -8.58
N VAL A 98 0.90 -8.88 -9.57
CA VAL A 98 -0.19 -9.26 -10.50
C VAL A 98 0.17 -10.52 -11.28
N ALA A 99 1.41 -10.64 -11.74
CA ALA A 99 1.84 -11.81 -12.51
C ALA A 99 1.77 -13.13 -11.71
N ARG A 100 1.84 -13.05 -10.38
CA ARG A 100 1.71 -14.20 -9.46
C ARG A 100 0.28 -14.41 -8.95
N TRP A 101 -0.63 -13.47 -9.24
CA TRP A 101 -2.04 -13.60 -8.91
C TRP A 101 -2.69 -14.51 -9.93
N SER A 102 -2.82 -15.80 -9.57
CA SER A 102 -3.59 -16.82 -10.29
C SER A 102 -5.09 -16.66 -10.07
#